data_AF-A0A8I2BFM7-F1
#
_entry.id   AF-A0A8I2BFM7-F1
#
_cell.length_a   1.000
_cell.length_b   1.000
_cell.length_c   1.000
_cell.angle_alpha   90.00
_cell.angle_beta   90.00
_cell.angle_gamma   90.00
#
_symmetry.space_group_name_H-M   'P 1'
#
loop_
_entity.id
_entity.type
_entity.pdbx_description
1 polymer ?
#
loop_
_entity_poly.entity_id
_entity_poly.type
_entity_poly.pdbx_seq_one_letter_code
_entity_poly.pdbx_strand_id
1 'polypeptide(L)'
;MDFAPGDPALMLTVLRSAEANLDRSMLLRRVLSLFCTDDYGNQVAIEDNPDLHRRIDNAIAHLKLAGLIRMTAGDELSITSLGTAMMMAYPMGIDDGVLCSLPAFRNSIYETHAPVVQERHLPNSAYGSGFSAGIEAHRLTENPYPSDSRDFEDWLMGWDEALDQAKREAETLVN
;
A
#
# COMPACT_ATOMS: atom_id res chain seq x y z
N MET A 1 9.78 5.59 -7.25
CA MET A 1 8.53 5.45 -8.02
C MET A 1 7.47 6.20 -7.25
N ASP A 2 6.93 7.27 -7.83
CA ASP A 2 5.84 8.03 -7.21
C ASP A 2 4.54 7.23 -7.39
N PHE A 3 4.10 6.60 -6.31
CA PHE A 3 2.78 5.98 -6.23
C PHE A 3 1.75 7.11 -6.27
N ALA A 4 1.26 7.43 -7.47
CA ALA A 4 0.15 8.34 -7.63
C ALA A 4 -1.13 7.53 -7.43
N PRO A 5 -1.97 7.86 -6.42
CA PRO A 5 -3.21 7.16 -6.20
C PRO A 5 -4.07 7.22 -7.46
N GLY A 6 -4.75 6.12 -7.77
CA GLY A 6 -5.56 6.02 -8.97
C GLY A 6 -6.73 6.99 -8.95
N ASP A 7 -6.83 7.79 -10.01
CA ASP A 7 -7.90 8.76 -10.22
C ASP A 7 -9.24 8.03 -10.46
N PRO A 8 -10.26 8.20 -9.60
CA PRO A 8 -11.53 7.48 -9.71
C PRO A 8 -12.25 7.70 -11.05
N ALA A 9 -12.20 8.93 -11.57
CA ALA A 9 -12.84 9.28 -12.84
C ALA A 9 -12.13 8.59 -14.01
N LEU A 10 -10.78 8.51 -13.94
CA LEU A 10 -9.99 7.77 -14.91
C LEU A 10 -10.30 6.26 -14.85
N MET A 11 -10.31 5.66 -13.66
CA MET A 11 -10.65 4.24 -13.47
C MET A 11 -12.04 3.91 -14.01
N LEU A 12 -13.03 4.76 -13.74
CA LEU A 12 -14.37 4.60 -14.29
C LEU A 12 -14.38 4.68 -15.82
N THR A 13 -13.61 5.59 -16.40
CA THR A 13 -13.49 5.73 -17.85
C THR A 13 -12.87 4.48 -18.48
N VAL A 14 -11.87 3.88 -17.83
CA VAL A 14 -11.30 2.59 -18.24
C VAL A 14 -12.34 1.48 -18.17
N LEU A 15 -13.10 1.36 -17.07
CA LEU A 15 -14.14 0.34 -16.91
C LEU A 15 -15.24 0.45 -17.97
N ARG A 16 -15.74 1.66 -18.24
CA ARG A 16 -16.74 1.91 -19.30
C ARG A 16 -16.20 1.65 -20.71
N SER A 17 -14.89 1.79 -20.89
CA SER A 17 -14.25 1.45 -22.16
C SER A 17 -14.07 -0.06 -22.30
N ALA A 18 -13.78 -0.76 -21.19
CA ALA A 18 -13.72 -2.21 -21.15
C ALA A 18 -15.10 -2.87 -21.33
N GLU A 19 -16.18 -2.25 -20.84
CA GLU A 19 -17.56 -2.69 -21.09
C GLU A 19 -17.90 -2.64 -22.59
N ALA A 20 -17.40 -1.63 -23.29
CA ALA A 20 -17.59 -1.45 -24.73
C ALA A 20 -16.56 -2.19 -25.60
N ASN A 21 -15.67 -3.00 -24.99
CA ASN A 21 -14.58 -3.71 -25.67
C ASN A 21 -13.67 -2.81 -26.51
N LEU A 22 -13.33 -1.63 -25.97
CA LEU A 22 -12.47 -0.67 -26.65
C LEU A 22 -10.99 -0.99 -26.46
N ASP A 23 -10.20 -0.73 -27.50
CA ASP A 23 -8.73 -0.75 -27.43
C ASP A 23 -8.16 0.48 -26.68
N ARG A 24 -6.85 0.45 -26.43
CA ARG A 24 -6.13 1.53 -25.74
C ARG A 24 -6.20 2.87 -26.48
N SER A 25 -6.22 2.86 -27.81
CA SER A 25 -6.25 4.09 -28.62
C SER A 25 -7.61 4.79 -28.53
N MET A 26 -8.70 4.02 -28.53
CA MET A 26 -10.06 4.52 -28.36
C MET A 26 -10.31 4.99 -26.92
N LEU A 27 -9.75 4.29 -25.93
CA LEU A 27 -9.73 4.76 -24.54
C LEU A 27 -9.05 6.14 -24.44
N LEU A 28 -7.86 6.31 -25.03
CA LEU A 28 -7.16 7.60 -25.02
C LEU A 28 -8.02 8.71 -25.63
N ARG A 29 -8.63 8.47 -26.79
CA ARG A 29 -9.54 9.45 -27.41
C ARG A 29 -10.72 9.81 -26.51
N ARG A 30 -11.28 8.82 -25.81
CA ARG A 30 -12.37 9.05 -24.87
C ARG A 30 -11.91 9.91 -23.69
N VAL A 31 -10.75 9.62 -23.13
CA VAL A 31 -10.15 10.42 -22.04
C VAL A 31 -9.90 11.86 -22.50
N LEU A 32 -9.31 12.06 -23.68
CA LEU A 32 -9.07 13.40 -24.25
C LEU A 32 -10.37 14.18 -24.54
N SER A 33 -11.49 13.48 -24.75
CA SER A 33 -12.80 14.10 -24.96
C SER A 33 -13.54 14.46 -23.66
N LEU A 34 -13.00 14.09 -22.49
CA LEU A 34 -13.64 14.42 -21.23
C LEU A 34 -13.50 15.91 -20.93
N PHE A 35 -14.58 16.46 -20.39
CA PHE A 35 -14.58 17.79 -19.80
C PHE A 35 -14.11 17.69 -18.36
N CYS A 36 -13.00 18.35 -18.03
CA CYS A 36 -12.55 18.53 -16.66
C CYS A 36 -12.55 20.01 -16.29
N THR A 37 -12.68 20.28 -14.99
CA THR A 37 -12.57 21.61 -14.42
C THR A 37 -11.41 21.65 -13.45
N ASP A 38 -10.69 22.78 -13.40
CA ASP A 38 -9.72 23.02 -12.32
C ASP A 38 -10.43 23.32 -10.98
N ASP A 39 -9.64 23.51 -9.93
CA ASP A 39 -10.13 23.86 -8.59
C ASP A 39 -10.89 25.20 -8.55
N TYR A 40 -10.76 26.02 -9.59
CA TYR A 40 -11.43 27.30 -9.76
C TYR A 40 -12.69 27.20 -10.63
N GLY A 41 -13.04 26.00 -11.10
CA GLY A 41 -14.20 25.76 -11.97
C GLY A 41 -13.97 26.15 -13.44
N ASN A 42 -12.75 26.49 -13.85
CA ASN A 42 -12.43 26.74 -15.24
C ASN A 42 -12.35 25.41 -15.98
N GLN A 43 -12.92 25.37 -17.17
CA GLN A 43 -12.79 24.23 -18.05
C GLN A 43 -11.34 24.08 -18.51
N VAL A 44 -10.75 22.92 -18.25
CA VAL A 44 -9.40 22.56 -18.70
C VAL A 44 -9.53 21.54 -19.82
N ALA A 45 -8.74 21.72 -20.87
CA ALA A 45 -8.59 20.70 -21.91
C ALA A 45 -7.56 19.67 -21.45
N ILE A 46 -7.89 18.38 -21.58
CA ILE A 46 -6.92 17.32 -21.33
C ILE A 46 -5.99 17.25 -22.54
N GLU A 47 -4.69 17.43 -22.30
CA GLU A 47 -3.67 17.36 -23.34
C GLU A 47 -3.08 15.96 -23.45
N ASP A 48 -2.75 15.56 -24.68
CA ASP A 48 -2.01 14.34 -24.94
C ASP A 48 -0.54 14.55 -24.54
N ASN A 49 -0.15 14.00 -23.38
CA ASN A 49 1.20 14.11 -22.85
C ASN A 49 1.66 12.78 -22.22
N PRO A 50 2.97 12.56 -22.07
CA PRO A 50 3.49 11.29 -21.53
C PRO A 50 2.97 10.94 -20.14
N ASP A 51 2.64 11.94 -19.31
CA ASP A 51 2.08 11.71 -17.98
C ASP A 51 0.65 11.12 -18.05
N LEU A 52 -0.18 11.60 -18.97
CA LEU A 52 -1.51 11.05 -19.22
C LEU A 52 -1.44 9.58 -19.64
N HIS A 53 -0.53 9.24 -20.57
CA HIS A 53 -0.32 7.85 -20.98
C HIS A 53 0.07 6.97 -19.80
N ARG A 54 1.02 7.43 -18.97
CA ARG A 54 1.44 6.72 -17.76
C ARG A 54 0.28 6.51 -16.78
N ARG A 55 -0.57 7.53 -16.57
CA ARG A 55 -1.74 7.43 -15.70
C ARG A 55 -2.77 6.44 -16.23
N ILE A 56 -3.02 6.43 -17.54
CA ILE A 56 -3.90 5.46 -18.20
C ILE A 56 -3.36 4.03 -18.02
N ASP A 57 -2.07 3.82 -18.28
CA ASP A 57 -1.45 2.50 -18.16
C ASP A 57 -1.47 1.99 -16.73
N ASN A 58 -1.23 2.86 -15.75
CA ASN A 58 -1.35 2.53 -14.33
C ASN A 58 -2.78 2.14 -13.95
N ALA A 59 -3.79 2.88 -14.42
CA ALA A 59 -5.20 2.56 -14.16
C ALA A 59 -5.58 1.20 -14.76
N ILE A 60 -5.15 0.91 -16.01
CA ILE A 60 -5.35 -0.40 -16.64
C ILE A 60 -4.68 -1.51 -15.82
N ALA A 61 -3.43 -1.30 -15.40
CA ALA A 61 -2.69 -2.27 -14.61
C ALA A 61 -3.38 -2.56 -13.27
N HIS A 62 -3.81 -1.53 -12.53
CA HIS A 62 -4.51 -1.68 -11.26
C HIS A 62 -5.83 -2.45 -11.43
N LEU A 63 -6.65 -2.08 -12.40
CA LEU A 63 -7.93 -2.74 -12.66
C LEU A 63 -7.76 -4.18 -13.13
N LYS A 64 -6.69 -4.48 -13.88
CA LYS A 64 -6.34 -5.84 -14.30
C LYS A 64 -5.88 -6.68 -13.12
N LEU A 65 -5.00 -6.15 -12.26
CA LEU A 65 -4.55 -6.81 -11.03
C LEU A 65 -5.72 -7.09 -10.08
N ALA A 66 -6.67 -6.18 -9.99
CA ALA A 66 -7.90 -6.34 -9.22
C ALA A 66 -8.91 -7.31 -9.87
N GLY A 67 -8.65 -7.83 -11.08
CA GLY A 67 -9.53 -8.76 -11.78
C GLY A 67 -10.83 -8.11 -12.31
N LEU A 68 -10.88 -6.78 -12.42
CA LEU A 68 -12.05 -6.05 -12.89
C LEU A 68 -12.12 -5.97 -14.42
N ILE A 69 -10.96 -6.03 -15.07
CA ILE A 69 -10.83 -6.07 -16.53
C ILE A 69 -9.83 -7.15 -16.94
N ARG A 70 -9.90 -7.56 -18.20
CA ARG A 70 -8.94 -8.43 -18.87
C ARG A 70 -8.62 -7.87 -20.26
N MET A 71 -7.47 -8.27 -20.81
CA MET A 71 -7.14 -8.00 -22.21
C MET A 71 -7.55 -9.20 -23.06
N THR A 72 -8.20 -8.94 -24.19
CA THR A 72 -8.49 -9.99 -25.18
C THR A 72 -7.25 -10.23 -26.05
N ALA A 73 -7.28 -11.29 -26.87
CA ALA A 73 -6.19 -11.59 -27.81
C ALA A 73 -5.98 -10.48 -28.87
N GLY A 74 -6.96 -9.59 -29.05
CA GLY A 74 -6.90 -8.45 -29.98
C GLY A 74 -6.47 -7.13 -29.34
N ASP A 75 -5.90 -7.15 -28.13
CA ASP A 75 -5.49 -5.95 -27.38
C ASP A 75 -6.67 -5.06 -26.90
N GLU A 76 -7.90 -5.59 -26.97
CA GLU A 76 -9.09 -4.90 -26.48
C GLU A 76 -9.25 -5.12 -24.97
N LEU A 77 -9.72 -4.09 -24.28
CA LEU A 77 -10.06 -4.17 -22.86
C LEU A 77 -11.45 -4.78 -22.73
N SER A 78 -11.64 -5.79 -21.89
CA SER A 78 -12.93 -6.43 -21.65
C SER A 78 -13.26 -6.46 -20.17
N ILE A 79 -14.45 -6.01 -19.80
CA ILE A 79 -14.90 -6.00 -18.39
C ILE A 79 -15.22 -7.42 -17.90
N THR A 80 -14.91 -7.72 -16.64
CA THR A 80 -15.30 -8.98 -15.98
C THR A 80 -16.65 -8.82 -15.26
N SER A 81 -17.26 -9.93 -14.85
CA SER A 81 -18.50 -9.89 -14.04
C SER A 81 -18.29 -9.14 -12.72
N LEU A 82 -17.11 -9.26 -12.10
CA LEU A 82 -16.74 -8.49 -10.92
C LEU A 82 -16.60 -7.00 -11.27
N GLY A 83 -15.96 -6.67 -12.39
CA GLY A 83 -15.87 -5.30 -12.88
C GLY A 83 -17.23 -4.64 -13.08
N THR A 84 -18.20 -5.35 -13.68
CA THR A 84 -19.57 -4.87 -13.85
C THR A 84 -20.25 -4.61 -12.51
N ALA A 85 -20.15 -5.55 -11.56
CA ALA A 85 -20.74 -5.39 -10.23
C ALA A 85 -20.13 -4.20 -9.47
N MET A 86 -18.81 -4.04 -9.54
CA MET A 86 -18.11 -2.92 -8.90
C MET A 86 -18.48 -1.58 -9.55
N MET A 87 -18.59 -1.52 -10.88
CA MET A 87 -19.02 -0.31 -11.58
C MET A 87 -20.45 0.12 -11.20
N MET A 88 -21.35 -0.83 -10.93
CA MET A 88 -22.70 -0.54 -10.43
C MET A 88 -22.69 -0.08 -8.97
N ALA A 89 -21.84 -0.67 -8.13
CA ALA A 89 -21.71 -0.31 -6.71
C ALA A 89 -21.03 1.05 -6.50
N TYR A 90 -20.13 1.44 -7.40
CA TYR A 90 -19.33 2.66 -7.33
C TYR A 90 -19.54 3.54 -8.57
N PRO A 91 -20.70 4.20 -8.72
CA PRO A 91 -21.05 4.96 -9.92
C PRO A 91 -20.14 6.19 -10.14
N MET A 92 -19.46 6.66 -9.09
CA MET A 92 -18.50 7.76 -9.14
C MET A 92 -17.06 7.34 -9.45
N GLY A 93 -16.83 6.04 -9.62
CA GLY A 93 -15.50 5.48 -9.85
C GLY A 93 -14.94 4.77 -8.63
N ILE A 94 -13.82 4.08 -8.87
CA ILE A 94 -13.14 3.23 -7.91
C ILE A 94 -11.77 3.85 -7.63
N ASP A 95 -11.41 4.00 -6.37
CA ASP A 95 -10.07 4.42 -5.94
C ASP A 95 -9.26 3.22 -5.43
N ASP A 96 -7.98 3.46 -5.13
CA ASP A 96 -7.10 2.42 -4.60
C ASP A 96 -7.54 1.89 -3.22
N GLY A 97 -8.29 2.68 -2.44
CA GLY A 97 -8.85 2.23 -1.16
C GLY A 97 -9.90 1.14 -1.37
N VAL A 98 -10.79 1.33 -2.34
CA VAL A 98 -11.75 0.32 -2.77
C VAL A 98 -11.02 -0.88 -3.37
N LEU A 99 -9.99 -0.68 -4.20
CA LEU A 99 -9.20 -1.80 -4.73
C LEU A 99 -8.48 -2.60 -3.62
N CYS A 100 -7.97 -1.95 -2.58
CA CYS A 100 -7.35 -2.62 -1.42
C CYS A 100 -8.31 -3.52 -0.64
N SER A 101 -9.63 -3.35 -0.80
CA SER A 101 -10.61 -4.29 -0.23
C SER A 101 -10.64 -5.63 -0.97
N LEU A 102 -10.19 -5.66 -2.23
CA LEU A 102 -10.14 -6.86 -3.06
C LEU A 102 -8.89 -7.69 -2.76
N PRO A 103 -9.01 -8.98 -2.36
CA PRO A 103 -7.86 -9.80 -1.97
C PRO A 103 -6.76 -9.90 -3.04
N ALA A 104 -7.14 -10.00 -4.32
CA ALA A 104 -6.19 -10.12 -5.43
C ALA A 104 -5.29 -8.89 -5.56
N PHE A 105 -5.89 -7.70 -5.54
CA PHE A 105 -5.15 -6.44 -5.60
C PHE A 105 -4.30 -6.23 -4.35
N ARG A 106 -4.91 -6.42 -3.17
CA ARG A 106 -4.22 -6.26 -1.89
C ARG A 106 -2.98 -7.15 -1.77
N ASN A 107 -3.10 -8.43 -2.12
CA ASN A 107 -1.98 -9.36 -2.06
C ASN A 107 -0.86 -8.96 -3.03
N SER A 108 -1.22 -8.52 -4.25
CA SER A 108 -0.24 -8.04 -5.24
C SER A 108 0.52 -6.78 -4.76
N ILE A 109 -0.17 -5.84 -4.12
CA ILE A 109 0.45 -4.65 -3.53
C ILE A 109 1.39 -5.07 -2.39
N TYR A 110 0.95 -5.98 -1.52
CA TYR A 110 1.81 -6.51 -0.46
C TYR A 110 3.02 -7.28 -0.99
N GLU A 111 2.92 -8.04 -2.08
CA GLU A 111 4.07 -8.76 -2.64
C GLU A 111 5.08 -7.80 -3.29
N THR A 112 4.57 -6.76 -3.98
CA THR A 112 5.41 -5.79 -4.72
C THR A 112 6.04 -4.76 -3.80
N HIS A 113 5.33 -4.36 -2.75
CA HIS A 113 5.72 -3.34 -1.79
C HIS A 113 5.90 -3.88 -0.38
N ALA A 114 5.97 -5.21 -0.22
CA ALA A 114 6.46 -5.80 1.00
C ALA A 114 7.76 -5.05 1.32
N PRO A 115 7.90 -4.48 2.53
CA PRO A 115 9.22 -4.07 2.95
C PRO A 115 10.07 -5.30 2.70
N VAL A 116 11.11 -5.17 1.86
CA VAL A 116 12.15 -6.18 1.79
C VAL A 116 12.45 -6.43 3.24
N VAL A 117 12.17 -7.64 3.71
CA VAL A 117 12.61 -8.07 5.03
C VAL A 117 14.11 -8.07 4.85
N GLN A 118 14.73 -6.89 5.01
CA GLN A 118 16.13 -6.76 5.36
C GLN A 118 16.23 -7.76 6.49
N GLU A 119 17.04 -8.80 6.23
CA GLU A 119 17.30 -9.92 7.11
C GLU A 119 16.99 -9.47 8.53
N ARG A 120 15.94 -10.05 9.16
CA ARG A 120 15.63 -9.79 10.57
C ARG A 120 16.98 -9.64 11.25
N HIS A 121 17.36 -8.43 11.64
CA HIS A 121 18.64 -8.21 12.28
C HIS A 121 18.69 -9.30 13.35
N LEU A 122 19.70 -10.18 13.29
CA LEU A 122 19.81 -11.26 14.25
C LEU A 122 19.55 -10.63 15.61
N PRO A 123 18.64 -11.20 16.43
CA PRO A 123 18.24 -10.57 17.67
C PRO A 123 19.51 -10.16 18.40
N ASN A 124 19.65 -8.85 18.62
CA ASN A 124 20.85 -8.30 19.22
C ASN A 124 21.03 -9.03 20.56
N SER A 125 22.09 -9.82 20.66
CA SER A 125 22.30 -10.72 21.79
C SER A 125 22.44 -9.92 23.08
N ALA A 126 22.97 -8.69 23.01
CA ALA A 126 23.04 -7.77 24.13
C ALA A 126 21.65 -7.31 24.57
N TYR A 127 20.78 -6.93 23.64
CA TYR A 127 19.38 -6.59 23.94
C TYR A 127 18.61 -7.75 24.57
N GLY A 128 18.69 -8.94 24.00
CA GLY A 128 18.02 -10.13 24.55
C GLY A 128 18.55 -10.54 25.93
N SER A 129 19.85 -10.41 26.15
CA SER A 129 20.50 -10.60 27.45
C SER A 129 20.00 -9.57 28.48
N GLY A 130 19.89 -8.30 28.08
CA GLY A 130 19.38 -7.22 28.93
C GLY A 130 17.93 -7.43 29.33
N PHE A 131 17.08 -7.81 28.38
CA PHE A 131 15.69 -8.14 28.64
C PHE A 131 15.55 -9.29 29.64
N SER A 132 16.31 -10.38 29.44
CA SER A 132 16.33 -11.50 30.39
C SER A 132 16.78 -11.06 31.78
N ALA A 133 17.78 -10.18 31.85
CA ALA A 133 18.27 -9.66 33.12
C ALA A 133 17.26 -8.78 33.85
N GLY A 134 16.44 -8.01 33.11
CA GLY A 134 15.35 -7.20 33.68
C GLY A 134 14.22 -8.07 34.25
N ILE A 135 13.87 -9.18 33.56
CA ILE A 135 12.90 -10.18 34.07
C ILE A 135 13.40 -10.82 35.38
N GLU A 136 14.71 -11.09 35.47
CA GLU A 136 15.33 -11.66 36.68
C GLU A 136 15.64 -10.60 37.77
N ALA A 137 15.26 -9.34 37.55
CA ALA A 137 15.48 -8.21 38.47
C ALA A 137 16.96 -7.96 38.85
N HIS A 138 17.89 -8.25 37.93
CA HIS A 138 19.30 -7.85 38.07
C HIS A 138 19.44 -6.34 38.06
N ARG A 139 20.50 -5.84 38.69
CA ARG A 139 20.83 -4.41 38.76
C ARG A 139 21.52 -3.94 37.49
N LEU A 140 21.38 -2.65 37.20
CA LEU A 140 22.09 -1.95 36.12
C LEU A 140 23.61 -2.19 36.12
N THR A 141 24.21 -2.32 37.31
CA THR A 141 25.65 -2.55 37.50
C THR A 141 26.11 -3.95 37.07
N GLU A 142 25.18 -4.85 36.76
CA GLU A 142 25.43 -6.22 36.32
C GLU A 142 25.43 -6.34 34.78
N ASN A 143 25.34 -5.20 34.07
CA ASN A 143 25.56 -5.14 32.64
C ASN A 143 26.99 -5.64 32.30
N PRO A 144 27.14 -6.72 31.50
CA PRO A 144 28.43 -7.33 31.23
C PRO A 144 29.27 -6.55 30.19
N TYR A 145 28.69 -5.54 29.55
CA TYR A 145 29.32 -4.79 28.47
C TYR A 145 30.05 -3.53 28.97
N PRO A 146 31.12 -3.08 28.30
CA PRO A 146 31.77 -1.80 28.61
C PRO A 146 30.81 -0.62 28.40
N SER A 147 30.82 0.36 29.32
CA SER A 147 29.88 1.48 29.32
C SER A 147 29.92 2.39 28.07
N ASP A 148 30.99 2.32 27.30
CA ASP A 148 31.22 3.07 26.06
C ASP A 148 30.92 2.26 24.78
N SER A 149 30.33 1.08 24.93
CA SER A 149 30.00 0.19 23.82
C SER A 149 28.53 0.27 23.42
N ARG A 150 28.27 0.02 22.13
CA ARG A 150 26.90 -0.08 21.62
C ARG A 150 26.11 -1.21 22.30
N ASP A 151 26.79 -2.32 22.60
CA ASP A 151 26.17 -3.47 23.30
C ASP A 151 25.72 -3.11 24.71
N PHE A 152 26.41 -2.18 25.39
CA PHE A 152 25.96 -1.67 26.68
C PHE A 152 24.64 -0.91 26.57
N GLU A 153 24.51 -0.01 25.58
CA GLU A 153 23.25 0.69 25.31
C GLU A 153 22.14 -0.27 24.93
N ASP A 154 22.43 -1.26 24.09
CA ASP A 154 21.43 -2.23 23.63
C ASP A 154 20.96 -3.14 24.76
N TRP A 155 21.86 -3.57 25.67
CA TRP A 155 21.50 -4.29 26.89
C TRP A 155 20.64 -3.43 27.83
N LEU A 156 20.97 -2.15 27.98
CA LEU A 156 20.17 -1.21 28.79
C LEU A 156 18.74 -1.07 28.26
N MET A 157 18.58 -0.93 26.95
CA MET A 157 17.25 -0.85 26.32
C MET A 157 16.43 -2.13 26.56
N GLY A 158 17.06 -3.30 26.48
CA GLY A 158 16.39 -4.57 26.77
C GLY A 158 15.95 -4.66 28.23
N TRP A 159 16.83 -4.29 29.16
CA TRP A 159 16.55 -4.32 30.61
C TRP A 159 15.42 -3.37 31.01
N ASP A 160 15.41 -2.14 30.47
CA ASP A 160 14.36 -1.15 30.73
C ASP A 160 13.00 -1.59 30.16
N GLU A 161 12.97 -2.14 28.94
CA GLU A 161 11.75 -2.68 28.33
C GLU A 161 11.13 -3.79 29.18
N ALA A 162 11.95 -4.68 29.78
CA ALA A 162 11.45 -5.75 30.64
C ALA A 162 10.76 -5.20 31.91
N LEU A 163 11.30 -4.13 32.50
CA LEU A 163 10.66 -3.46 33.65
C LEU A 163 9.37 -2.76 33.26
N ASP A 164 9.36 -2.06 32.11
CA ASP A 164 8.18 -1.40 31.59
C ASP A 164 7.08 -2.39 31.19
N GLN A 165 7.46 -3.56 30.68
CA GLN A 165 6.51 -4.65 30.42
C GLN A 165 5.93 -5.19 31.72
N ALA A 166 6.76 -5.50 32.72
CA ALA A 166 6.29 -5.97 34.02
C ALA A 166 5.34 -4.96 34.69
N LYS A 167 5.62 -3.66 34.55
CA LYS A 167 4.74 -2.58 35.01
C LYS A 167 3.40 -2.58 34.28
N ARG A 168 3.39 -2.63 32.94
CA ARG A 168 2.16 -2.70 32.12
C ARG A 168 1.32 -3.94 32.46
N GLU A 169 1.96 -5.08 32.69
CA GLU A 169 1.28 -6.32 33.08
C GLU A 169 0.68 -6.21 34.49
N ALA A 170 1.38 -5.61 35.44
CA ALA A 170 0.85 -5.34 36.77
C ALA A 170 -0.35 -4.37 36.72
N GLU A 171 -0.31 -3.34 35.86
CA GLU A 171 -1.40 -2.37 35.69
C GLU A 171 -2.63 -2.97 35.00
N THR A 172 -2.45 -3.95 34.11
CA THR A 172 -3.57 -4.64 33.43
C THR A 172 -4.23 -5.71 34.31
N LEU A 173 -3.53 -6.29 35.28
CA LEU A 173 -4.08 -7.26 36.24
C LEU A 173 -4.86 -6.63 37.41
N VAL A 174 -4.81 -5.30 37.56
CA VAL A 174 -5.49 -4.55 38.63
C VAL A 174 -6.81 -3.91 38.15
N ASN A 175 -7.11 -3.99 36.84
CA ASN A 175 -8.40 -3.59 36.24
C ASN A 175 -9.26 -4.80 35.89
#